data_AF-A0A7U3D1L5-F1
#
_entry.id   AF-A0A7U3D1L5-F1
#
_cell.length_a   1.000
_cell.length_b   1.000
_cell.length_c   1.000
_cell.angle_alpha   90.00
_cell.angle_beta   90.00
_cell.angle_gamma   90.00
#
_symmetry.space_group_name_H-M   'P 1'
#
loop_
_entity.id
_entity.type
_entity.pdbx_description
1 polymer ?
#
loop_
_entity_poly.entity_id
_entity_poly.type
_entity_poly.pdbx_seq_one_letter_code
_entity_poly.pdbx_strand_id
1 'polypeptide(L)'
;MTYDDLHSTLKKTLRRAGIKRRIYPHLFRHTRATILASRATEAPLETQMDWMHVSRMTQTYLHLSGRDHNMAILKVYGIEVKEDSSIDSERPLNCPRCNEPNDKITRF
;
A
#
# COMPACT_ATOMS: atom_id res chain seq x y z
N MET A 1 -10.20 23.34 0.04
CA MET A 1 -9.41 22.71 1.13
C MET A 1 -7.96 23.06 0.90
N THR A 2 -7.37 23.81 1.82
CA THR A 2 -5.93 24.12 1.82
C THR A 2 -5.14 23.01 2.52
N TYR A 3 -3.80 23.02 2.38
CA TYR A 3 -2.93 22.07 3.08
C TYR A 3 -3.11 22.16 4.61
N ASP A 4 -3.28 23.37 5.12
CA ASP A 4 -3.49 23.63 6.55
C ASP A 4 -4.83 23.06 7.04
N ASP A 5 -5.89 23.14 6.23
CA ASP A 5 -7.18 22.54 6.54
C ASP A 5 -7.07 21.01 6.66
N LEU A 6 -6.34 20.37 5.74
CA LEU A 6 -6.09 18.93 5.77
C LEU A 6 -5.31 18.56 7.03
N HIS A 7 -4.23 19.29 7.32
CA HIS A 7 -3.38 19.03 8.49
C HIS A 7 -4.16 19.20 9.81
N SER A 8 -4.98 20.25 9.92
CA SER A 8 -5.85 20.47 11.08
C SER A 8 -6.87 19.34 11.27
N THR A 9 -7.50 18.92 10.17
CA THR A 9 -8.47 17.83 10.16
C THR A 9 -7.82 16.51 10.58
N LEU A 10 -6.66 16.18 10.01
CA LEU A 10 -5.88 15.00 10.35
C LEU A 10 -5.54 14.99 11.84
N LYS A 11 -5.05 16.10 12.40
CA LYS A 11 -4.70 16.19 13.83
C LYS A 11 -5.91 15.96 14.75
N LYS A 12 -7.09 16.46 14.37
CA LYS A 12 -8.34 16.22 15.11
C LYS A 12 -8.74 14.75 15.06
N THR A 13 -8.68 14.12 13.87
CA THR A 13 -9.00 12.70 13.68
C THR A 13 -8.07 11.80 14.50
N LEU A 14 -6.76 12.06 14.47
CA LEU A 14 -5.77 11.29 15.23
C LEU A 14 -6.02 11.36 16.75
N ARG A 15 -6.40 12.54 17.25
CA ARG A 15 -6.76 12.72 18.66
C ARG A 15 -7.99 11.93 19.04
N ARG A 16 -9.02 11.93 18.18
CA ARG A 16 -10.26 11.16 18.39
C ARG A 16 -10.00 9.65 18.36
N ALA A 17 -9.08 9.19 17.50
CA ALA A 17 -8.68 7.80 17.40
C ALA A 17 -7.71 7.35 18.50
N GLY A 18 -7.26 8.25 19.39
CA GLY A 18 -6.30 7.91 20.45
C GLY A 18 -4.88 7.59 19.96
N ILE A 19 -4.55 7.95 18.72
CA ILE A 19 -3.25 7.63 18.12
C ILE A 19 -2.20 8.63 18.62
N LYS A 20 -1.21 8.12 19.35
CA LYS A 20 -0.10 8.92 19.92
C LYS A 20 1.08 9.12 18.97
N ARG A 21 1.15 8.34 17.88
CA ARG A 21 2.23 8.40 16.90
C ARG A 21 2.15 9.69 16.08
N ARG A 22 3.30 10.29 15.75
CA ARG A 22 3.38 11.40 14.79
C ARG A 22 3.00 10.89 13.40
N ILE A 23 1.88 11.39 12.88
CA ILE A 23 1.38 11.10 11.53
C ILE A 23 1.28 12.41 10.75
N TYR A 24 1.74 12.37 9.50
CA TYR A 24 1.75 13.50 8.57
C TYR A 24 1.35 12.99 7.17
N PRO A 25 0.86 13.85 6.26
CA PRO A 25 0.31 13.39 4.97
C PRO A 25 1.24 12.48 4.17
N HIS A 26 2.53 12.80 4.11
CA HIS A 26 3.51 12.01 3.36
C HIS A 26 3.74 10.60 3.95
N LEU A 27 3.43 10.38 5.22
CA LEU A 27 3.50 9.05 5.84
C LEU A 27 2.55 8.06 5.16
N PHE A 28 1.34 8.49 4.80
CA PHE A 28 0.37 7.63 4.11
C PHE A 28 0.89 7.18 2.75
N ARG A 29 1.56 8.08 2.02
CA ARG A 29 2.21 7.75 0.74
C ARG A 29 3.29 6.68 0.93
N HIS A 30 4.14 6.83 1.95
CA HIS A 30 5.15 5.82 2.26
C HIS A 30 4.54 4.48 2.67
N THR A 31 3.51 4.48 3.51
CA THR A 31 2.83 3.25 3.95
C THR A 31 2.18 2.53 2.77
N ARG A 32 1.51 3.27 1.86
CA ARG A 32 0.91 2.68 0.67
C ARG A 32 1.97 2.09 -0.27
N ALA A 33 3.09 2.79 -0.46
CA ALA A 33 4.22 2.28 -1.25
C ALA A 33 4.79 0.98 -0.67
N THR A 34 5.00 0.89 0.65
CA THR A 34 5.45 -0.33 1.32
C THR A 34 4.51 -1.50 1.08
N ILE A 35 3.20 -1.28 1.22
CA ILE A 35 2.17 -2.32 1.04
C ILE A 35 2.10 -2.80 -0.42
N LEU A 36 2.21 -1.88 -1.38
CA LEU A 36 2.19 -2.22 -2.80
C LEU A 36 3.48 -2.94 -3.21
N ALA A 37 4.64 -2.47 -2.74
CA ALA A 37 5.92 -3.09 -3.08
C ALA A 37 6.07 -4.51 -2.54
N SER A 38 5.35 -4.89 -1.48
CA SER A 38 5.33 -6.27 -1.00
C SER A 38 4.39 -7.19 -1.79
N ARG A 39 3.66 -6.68 -2.79
CA ARG A 39 2.65 -7.44 -3.56
C ARG A 39 2.74 -7.24 -5.07
N ALA A 40 3.39 -6.18 -5.51
CA ALA A 40 3.47 -5.76 -6.90
C ALA A 40 4.92 -5.71 -7.35
N THR A 41 5.11 -5.94 -8.65
CA THR A 41 6.38 -5.72 -9.33
C THR A 41 6.62 -4.22 -9.58
N GLU A 42 7.81 -3.87 -10.05
CA GLU A 42 8.29 -2.50 -10.21
C GLU A 42 7.37 -1.61 -11.08
N ALA A 43 7.03 -2.07 -12.29
CA ALA A 43 6.27 -1.24 -13.24
C ALA A 43 4.83 -0.88 -12.78
N PRO A 44 4.02 -1.82 -12.24
CA PRO A 44 2.73 -1.49 -11.65
C PRO A 44 2.84 -0.56 -10.43
N LEU A 45 3.87 -0.75 -9.59
CA LEU A 45 4.11 0.11 -8.43
C LEU A 45 4.39 1.54 -8.85
N GLU A 46 5.28 1.74 -9.83
CA GLU A 46 5.63 3.07 -10.32
C GLU A 46 4.45 3.78 -10.98
N THR A 47 3.66 3.04 -11.76
CA THR A 47 2.45 3.58 -12.39
C THR A 47 1.44 4.04 -11.33
N GLN A 48 1.21 3.23 -10.29
CA GLN A 48 0.27 3.57 -9.22
C GLN A 48 0.76 4.73 -8.34
N MET A 49 2.08 4.90 -8.22
CA MET A 49 2.69 5.93 -7.37
C MET A 49 3.09 7.17 -8.16
N ASP A 50 2.86 7.22 -9.48
CA ASP A 50 3.33 8.26 -10.40
C ASP A 50 4.84 8.51 -10.27
N TRP A 51 5.64 7.45 -10.30
CA TRP A 51 7.10 7.53 -10.30
C TRP A 51 7.64 7.34 -11.71
N MET A 52 8.73 8.05 -12.02
CA MET A 52 9.52 7.74 -13.21
C MET A 52 10.17 6.36 -13.04
N HIS A 53 10.29 5.64 -14.16
CA HIS A 53 10.94 4.35 -14.18
C HIS A 53 12.37 4.45 -13.66
N VAL A 54 12.78 3.52 -12.79
CA VAL A 54 14.12 3.47 -12.19
C VAL A 54 14.43 4.69 -11.31
N SER A 55 13.41 5.28 -10.69
CA SER A 55 13.63 6.39 -9.76
C SER A 55 14.28 5.93 -8.45
N ARG A 56 14.92 6.87 -7.73
CA ARG A 56 15.38 6.65 -6.35
C ARG A 56 14.26 6.22 -5.40
N MET A 57 13.02 6.66 -5.67
CA MET A 57 11.86 6.25 -4.88
C MET A 57 11.56 4.77 -5.08
N THR A 58 11.56 4.31 -6.33
CA THR A 58 11.37 2.89 -6.67
C THR A 58 12.39 2.00 -5.97
N GLN A 59 13.67 2.37 -6.04
CA GLN A 59 14.77 1.61 -5.41
C GLN A 59 14.62 1.45 -3.90
N THR A 60 14.02 2.44 -3.23
CA THR A 60 13.77 2.39 -1.78
C THR A 60 12.81 1.25 -1.40
N TYR A 61 11.90 0.87 -2.30
CA TYR A 61 10.85 -0.12 -2.04
C TYR A 61 11.06 -1.47 -2.73
N LEU A 62 11.90 -1.52 -3.78
CA LEU A 62 12.12 -2.72 -4.60
C LEU A 62 12.53 -3.97 -3.79
N HIS A 63 13.28 -3.78 -2.71
CA HIS A 63 13.71 -4.88 -1.83
C HIS A 63 12.55 -5.66 -1.19
N LEU A 64 11.36 -5.05 -1.07
CA LEU A 64 10.16 -5.71 -0.54
C LEU A 64 9.52 -6.65 -1.58
N SER A 65 9.70 -6.37 -2.87
CA SER A 65 9.20 -7.16 -4.01
C SER A 65 10.15 -8.31 -4.38
N GLY A 66 11.40 -8.27 -3.89
CA GLY A 66 12.44 -9.24 -4.24
C GLY A 66 12.08 -10.70 -3.92
N ARG A 67 11.18 -10.96 -2.95
CA ARG A 67 10.69 -12.32 -2.66
C ARG A 67 9.89 -12.89 -3.82
N ASP A 68 8.95 -12.13 -4.37
CA ASP A 68 8.08 -12.59 -5.46
C ASP A 68 8.87 -12.76 -6.77
N HIS A 69 9.88 -11.91 -6.99
CA HIS A 69 10.80 -12.06 -8.12
C HIS A 69 11.59 -13.38 -8.05
N ASN A 70 12.16 -13.69 -6.87
CA ASN A 70 12.89 -14.93 -6.66
C ASN A 70 11.97 -16.16 -6.80
N MET A 71 10.73 -16.08 -6.30
CA MET A 71 9.71 -17.13 -6.48
C MET A 71 9.38 -17.34 -7.96
N ALA A 72 9.21 -16.28 -8.74
CA ALA A 72 8.95 -16.37 -10.18
C ALA A 72 10.11 -17.05 -10.92
N ILE A 73 11.36 -16.73 -10.56
CA ILE A 73 12.55 -17.38 -11.11
C ILE A 73 12.60 -18.87 -10.72
N LEU A 74 12.38 -19.20 -9.44
CA LEU A 74 12.37 -20.59 -8.96
C LEU A 74 11.29 -21.43 -9.66
N LYS A 75 10.13 -20.82 -9.96
CA LYS A 75 9.06 -21.46 -10.72
C LYS A 75 9.46 -21.77 -12.17
N VAL A 76 10.21 -20.89 -12.83
CA VAL A 76 10.78 -21.16 -14.17
C VAL A 76 11.74 -22.35 -14.12
N TYR A 77 12.47 -22.52 -13.01
CA TYR A 77 13.35 -23.67 -12.79
C TYR A 77 12.64 -24.93 -12.26
N GLY A 78 11.30 -24.92 -12.12
CA GLY A 78 10.52 -26.07 -11.66
C GLY A 78 10.60 -26.35 -10.16
N ILE A 79 11.06 -25.39 -9.36
CA ILE A 79 11.14 -25.50 -7.90
C ILE A 79 9.91 -24.83 -7.30
N GLU A 80 8.98 -25.62 -6.78
CA GLU A 80 7.79 -25.11 -6.08
C GLU A 80 8.13 -24.77 -4.62
N VAL A 81 8.13 -23.48 -4.29
CA VAL A 81 8.20 -23.00 -2.92
C VAL A 81 6.79 -22.64 -2.47
N LYS A 82 6.35 -23.16 -1.31
CA LYS A 82 5.04 -22.82 -0.75
C LYS A 82 5.00 -21.32 -0.42
N GLU A 83 4.00 -20.63 -0.97
CA GLU A 83 3.72 -19.24 -0.64
C GLU A 83 3.11 -19.15 0.76
N ASP A 84 3.86 -18.58 1.71
CA ASP A 84 3.29 -18.06 2.96
C ASP A 84 2.67 -16.69 2.69
N SER A 85 1.66 -16.62 1.83
CA SER A 85 0.94 -15.38 1.53
C SER A 85 -0.11 -15.09 2.62
N SER A 86 0.30 -15.01 3.89
CA SER A 86 -0.59 -14.71 5.01
C SER A 86 -0.40 -13.27 5.50
N ILE A 87 -0.54 -12.31 4.60
CA ILE A 87 -1.12 -11.02 4.99
C ILE A 87 -2.52 -11.03 4.41
N ASP A 88 -3.45 -11.62 5.18
CA ASP A 88 -4.88 -11.63 4.90
C ASP A 88 -5.32 -10.19 4.62
N SER A 89 -5.36 -9.85 3.33
CA SER A 89 -5.63 -8.49 2.91
C SER A 89 -7.11 -8.23 3.16
N GLU A 90 -7.39 -7.14 3.87
CA GLU A 90 -8.71 -6.54 3.95
C GLU A 90 -9.20 -6.27 2.52
N ARG A 91 -9.86 -7.26 1.91
CA ARG A 91 -10.46 -7.12 0.59
C ARG A 91 -11.53 -6.02 0.69
N PRO A 92 -11.54 -5.05 -0.23
CA PRO A 92 -12.59 -4.05 -0.24
C PRO A 92 -13.95 -4.76 -0.41
N LEU A 93 -14.92 -4.36 0.40
CA LEU A 93 -16.29 -4.83 0.31
C LEU A 93 -17.03 -3.96 -0.69
N ASN A 94 -17.88 -4.57 -1.52
CA ASN A 94 -18.73 -3.78 -2.40
C ASN A 94 -19.80 -3.06 -1.58
N CYS A 95 -20.00 -1.77 -1.85
CA CYS A 95 -21.08 -1.01 -1.26
C CYS A 95 -22.42 -1.65 -1.63
N PRO A 96 -23.29 -2.01 -0.67
CA PRO A 96 -24.60 -2.60 -0.99
C PRO A 96 -25.56 -1.64 -1.70
N ARG A 97 -25.21 -0.34 -1.79
CA ARG A 97 -26.06 0.70 -2.37
C ARG A 97 -25.68 1.09 -3.79
N CYS A 98 -24.38 1.23 -4.08
CA CYS A 98 -23.88 1.63 -5.41
C CYS A 98 -22.91 0.62 -6.04
N ASN A 99 -22.60 -0.48 -5.34
CA ASN A 99 -21.69 -1.55 -5.76
C ASN A 99 -20.23 -1.13 -6.00
N GLU A 100 -19.85 0.08 -5.56
CA GLU A 100 -18.47 0.55 -5.61
C GLU A 100 -17.61 -0.16 -4.54
N PRO A 101 -16.36 -0.56 -4.83
CA PRO A 101 -15.47 -1.18 -3.85
C PRO A 101 -15.08 -0.20 -2.73
N ASN A 102 -15.29 -0.60 -1.48
CA ASN A 102 -15.04 0.23 -0.30
C ASN A 102 -14.13 -0.47 0.73
N ASP A 103 -13.31 0.28 1.47
CA ASP A 103 -12.46 -0.27 2.54
C ASP A 103 -13.31 -0.76 3.73
N LYS A 104 -13.00 -1.96 4.27
CA LYS A 104 -13.78 -2.66 5.32
C LYS A 104 -14.11 -1.83 6.56
N ILE A 105 -13.34 -0.78 6.86
CA ILE A 105 -13.42 0.00 8.11
C ILE A 105 -14.37 1.22 7.95
N THR A 106 -14.72 1.61 6.73
CA THR A 106 -15.56 2.79 6.52
C THR A 106 -17.04 2.45 6.74
N ARG A 107 -17.66 3.14 7.71
CA ARG A 107 -19.07 2.97 8.10
C ARG A 107 -20.07 3.73 7.22
N PHE A 108 -19.70 4.05 5.98
CA PHE A 108 -20.56 4.72 5.00
C PHE A 108 -20.23 4.26 3.58
#